data_AF-A0A949SPE4-F1
#
_entry.id   AF-A0A949SPE4-F1
#
_cell.length_a   1.000
_cell.length_b   1.000
_cell.length_c   1.000
_cell.angle_alpha   90.00
_cell.angle_beta   90.00
_cell.angle_gamma   90.00
#
_symmetry.space_group_name_H-M   'P 1'
#
loop_
_entity.id
_entity.type
_entity.pdbx_description
1 polymer ?
#
loop_
_entity_poly.entity_id
_entity_poly.type
_entity_poly.pdbx_seq_one_letter_code
_entity_poly.pdbx_strand_id
1 'polypeptide(L)'
;MDAEPHFEDFNNDGFRDITFMSGSAARGANEIRTLLIYDKRGDDLIHIKNSEDYPNLAYNRTLNCIDSWMVYGATTTVFLHLEGGMLKKFATVDTGEELIVSVIGKDGRRKIIRRQKMSLDDIYTRYTTFDPPRP
;
A
#
# COMPACT_ATOMS: atom_id res chain seq x y z
N MET A 1 0.81 6.80 -22.49
CA MET A 1 0.56 6.68 -21.05
C MET A 1 0.71 8.09 -20.53
N ASP A 2 -0.42 8.74 -20.25
CA ASP A 2 -0.39 10.13 -19.82
C ASP A 2 -0.15 10.14 -18.30
N ALA A 3 0.91 10.82 -17.87
CA ALA A 3 1.29 10.91 -16.46
C ALA A 3 0.40 11.93 -15.73
N GLU A 4 -0.90 11.66 -15.71
CA GLU A 4 -1.87 12.52 -15.03
C GLU A 4 -1.61 12.51 -13.51
N PRO A 5 -1.33 13.67 -12.90
CA PRO A 5 -1.12 13.75 -11.46
C PRO A 5 -2.46 13.60 -10.73
N HIS A 6 -2.43 12.78 -9.68
CA HIS A 6 -3.49 12.64 -8.70
C HIS A 6 -3.11 13.36 -7.42
N PHE A 7 -4.08 14.06 -6.84
CA PHE A 7 -3.90 14.86 -5.63
C PHE A 7 -4.79 14.32 -4.52
N GLU A 8 -4.19 13.83 -3.45
CA GLU A 8 -4.87 13.33 -2.24
C GLU A 8 -3.93 13.55 -1.04
N ASP A 9 -4.48 13.61 0.17
CA ASP A 9 -3.71 13.63 1.40
C ASP A 9 -3.36 12.18 1.81
N PHE A 10 -2.10 11.77 1.60
CA PHE A 10 -1.62 10.40 1.84
C PHE A 10 -1.09 10.18 3.25
N ASN A 11 -0.84 11.24 4.01
CA ASN A 11 -0.29 11.18 5.37
C ASN A 11 -1.22 11.76 6.45
N ASN A 12 -2.40 12.25 6.06
CA ASN A 12 -3.44 12.87 6.87
C ASN A 12 -2.97 14.12 7.63
N ASP A 13 -2.13 14.95 7.02
CA ASP A 13 -1.62 16.18 7.62
C ASP A 13 -2.43 17.44 7.24
N GLY A 14 -3.46 17.27 6.40
CA GLY A 14 -4.34 18.32 5.92
C GLY A 14 -3.88 19.01 4.63
N PHE A 15 -2.75 18.59 4.05
CA PHE A 15 -2.24 19.07 2.77
C PHE A 15 -2.39 18.02 1.68
N ARG A 16 -2.49 18.48 0.43
CA ARG A 16 -2.58 17.57 -0.72
C ARG A 16 -1.18 17.18 -1.17
N ASP A 17 -0.96 15.90 -1.24
CA ASP A 17 0.22 15.28 -1.82
C ASP A 17 0.00 15.04 -3.32
N ILE A 18 1.05 14.60 -4.01
CA ILE A 18 1.03 14.34 -5.44
C ILE A 18 1.48 12.90 -5.70
N THR A 19 0.72 12.19 -6.53
CA THR A 19 1.19 10.94 -7.10
C THR A 19 0.86 10.86 -8.58
N PHE A 20 1.75 10.29 -9.38
CA PHE A 20 1.55 10.10 -10.81
C PHE A 20 2.11 8.74 -11.21
N MET A 21 1.53 8.16 -12.26
CA MET A 21 1.96 6.87 -12.77
C MET A 21 3.33 7.01 -13.43
N SER A 22 4.32 6.26 -12.95
CA SER A 22 5.67 6.20 -13.52
C SER A 22 5.91 4.90 -14.31
N GLY A 23 5.03 3.90 -14.15
CA GLY A 23 5.07 2.68 -14.94
C GLY A 23 3.89 1.76 -14.69
N SER A 24 3.92 0.58 -15.29
CA SER A 24 2.93 -0.47 -15.06
C SER A 24 3.56 -1.85 -15.08
N ALA A 25 3.02 -2.77 -14.27
CA ALA A 25 3.38 -4.18 -14.26
C ALA A 25 2.13 -5.08 -14.25
N ALA A 26 2.33 -6.41 -14.23
CA ALA A 26 1.24 -7.39 -14.19
C ALA A 26 0.15 -7.16 -15.25
N ARG A 27 0.57 -6.88 -16.50
CA ARG A 27 -0.32 -6.58 -17.64
C ARG A 27 -1.24 -5.38 -17.39
N GLY A 28 -0.79 -4.40 -16.61
CA GLY A 28 -1.53 -3.17 -16.29
C GLY A 28 -2.31 -3.24 -14.98
N ALA A 29 -2.37 -4.39 -14.30
CA ALA A 29 -3.05 -4.51 -13.01
C ALA A 29 -2.30 -3.82 -11.86
N ASN A 30 -1.00 -3.57 -12.03
CA ASN A 30 -0.18 -2.84 -11.08
C ASN A 30 0.23 -1.50 -11.68
N GLU A 31 -0.42 -0.43 -11.23
CA GLU A 31 0.00 0.95 -11.48
C GLU A 31 1.16 1.28 -10.56
N ILE A 32 2.36 1.43 -11.14
CA ILE A 32 3.55 1.87 -10.42
C ILE A 32 3.50 3.40 -10.39
N ARG A 33 3.56 3.97 -9.18
CA ARG A 33 3.40 5.41 -9.00
C ARG A 33 4.55 6.00 -8.20
N THR A 34 5.04 7.16 -8.65
CA THR A 34 5.85 8.05 -7.82
C THR A 34 4.94 8.77 -6.83
N LEU A 35 5.36 8.86 -5.57
CA LEU A 35 4.67 9.62 -4.53
C LEU A 35 5.55 10.77 -4.03
N LEU A 36 4.99 11.97 -4.00
CA LEU A 36 5.59 13.18 -3.45
C LEU A 36 4.69 13.69 -2.32
N ILE A 37 5.24 13.81 -1.11
CA ILE A 37 4.53 14.31 0.06
C ILE A 37 4.87 15.78 0.27
N TYR A 38 3.89 16.64 0.47
CA TYR A 38 4.13 18.04 0.75
C TYR A 38 4.64 18.22 2.20
N ASP A 39 5.81 18.82 2.37
CA ASP A 39 6.34 19.21 3.68
C ASP A 39 6.15 20.71 3.91
N LYS A 40 5.17 21.05 4.75
CA LYS A 40 4.90 22.44 5.15
C LYS A 40 6.06 23.13 5.88
N ARG A 41 7.01 22.37 6.45
CA ARG A 41 8.15 22.96 7.19
C ARG A 41 9.20 23.50 6.22
N GLY A 42 9.48 22.73 5.16
CA GLY A 42 10.39 23.10 4.10
C GLY A 42 9.75 23.89 2.96
N ASP A 43 8.42 23.90 2.86
CA ASP A 43 7.67 24.37 1.68
C ASP A 43 8.14 23.66 0.40
N ASP A 44 8.22 22.32 0.47
CA ASP A 44 8.80 21.49 -0.58
C ASP A 44 8.04 20.16 -0.75
N LEU A 45 8.22 19.51 -1.89
CA LEU A 45 7.69 18.18 -2.20
C LEU A 45 8.75 17.11 -1.96
N ILE A 46 8.56 16.31 -0.92
CA ILE A 46 9.46 15.23 -0.54
C ILE A 46 9.15 13.98 -1.36
N HIS A 47 10.08 13.58 -2.23
CA HIS A 47 9.97 12.32 -2.95
C HIS A 47 10.11 11.11 -2.01
N ILE A 48 9.12 10.22 -2.06
CA ILE A 48 9.11 8.98 -1.32
C ILE A 48 9.84 7.89 -2.10
N LYS A 49 11.08 7.64 -1.67
CA LYS A 49 12.13 6.97 -2.47
C LYS A 49 11.76 5.58 -2.97
N ASN A 50 10.93 4.86 -2.23
CA ASN A 50 10.52 3.49 -2.52
C ASN A 50 9.03 3.38 -2.85
N SER A 51 8.38 4.48 -3.24
CA SER A 51 6.95 4.47 -3.61
C SER A 51 6.67 3.52 -4.78
N GLU A 52 7.61 3.42 -5.72
CA GLU A 52 7.49 2.55 -6.91
C GLU A 52 7.54 1.05 -6.59
N ASP A 53 8.03 0.66 -5.40
CA ASP A 53 8.02 -0.74 -4.94
C ASP A 53 6.60 -1.22 -4.54
N TYR A 54 5.66 -0.29 -4.46
CA TYR A 54 4.32 -0.50 -3.94
C TYR A 54 3.30 -0.03 -4.97
N PRO A 55 2.80 -0.91 -5.85
CA PRO A 55 1.80 -0.53 -6.84
C PRO A 55 0.45 -0.19 -6.21
N ASN A 56 -0.38 0.54 -6.96
CA ASN A 56 -1.77 0.85 -6.61
C ASN A 56 -1.92 1.53 -5.23
N LEU A 57 -1.00 2.44 -4.88
CA LEU A 57 -1.03 3.19 -3.62
C LEU A 57 -2.36 3.94 -3.46
N ALA A 58 -2.93 3.85 -2.26
CA ALA A 58 -4.04 4.67 -1.83
C ALA A 58 -3.91 5.01 -0.35
N TYR A 59 -4.58 6.08 0.06
CA TYR A 59 -4.71 6.41 1.47
C TYR A 59 -5.82 5.56 2.13
N ASN A 60 -5.47 4.90 3.22
CA ASN A 60 -6.36 4.07 4.03
C ASN A 60 -6.88 4.87 5.23
N ARG A 61 -8.12 5.36 5.12
CA ARG A 61 -8.78 6.12 6.19
C ARG A 61 -9.11 5.27 7.42
N THR A 62 -9.34 3.96 7.25
CA THR A 62 -9.71 3.05 8.34
C THR A 62 -8.57 2.86 9.33
N LEU A 63 -7.34 2.73 8.82
CA LEU A 63 -6.14 2.51 9.62
C LEU A 63 -5.23 3.74 9.73
N ASN A 64 -5.61 4.86 9.11
CA ASN A 64 -4.80 6.09 9.05
C ASN A 64 -3.36 5.79 8.56
N CYS A 65 -3.27 5.14 7.40
CA CYS A 65 -2.01 4.69 6.81
C CYS A 65 -2.08 4.70 5.29
N ILE A 66 -0.98 4.41 4.62
CA ILE A 66 -0.96 4.17 3.18
C ILE A 66 -1.10 2.68 2.96
N ASP A 67 -1.93 2.25 2.02
CA ASP A 67 -1.96 0.87 1.58
C ASP A 67 -1.64 0.71 0.10
N SER A 68 -1.02 -0.41 -0.23
CA SER A 68 -0.69 -0.82 -1.59
C SER A 68 -1.38 -2.14 -1.90
N TRP A 69 -1.94 -2.22 -3.10
CA TRP A 69 -2.64 -3.41 -3.56
C TRP A 69 -1.87 -4.05 -4.70
N MET A 70 -1.09 -5.08 -4.38
CA MET A 70 -0.22 -5.74 -5.34
C MET A 70 -0.98 -6.89 -5.99
N VAL A 71 -1.16 -6.84 -7.31
CA VAL A 71 -1.83 -7.89 -8.09
C VAL A 71 -0.81 -8.80 -8.75
N TYR A 72 -1.06 -10.11 -8.64
CA TYR A 72 -0.36 -11.18 -9.33
C TYR A 72 -1.37 -12.31 -9.63
N GLY A 73 -0.96 -13.58 -9.64
CA GLY A 73 -1.90 -14.72 -9.64
C GLY A 73 -2.89 -14.73 -8.47
N ALA A 74 -2.68 -13.86 -7.47
CA ALA A 74 -3.60 -13.48 -6.40
C ALA A 74 -3.33 -12.01 -6.02
N THR A 75 -3.52 -11.60 -4.76
CA THR A 75 -3.18 -10.26 -4.28
C THR A 75 -2.40 -10.26 -2.98
N THR A 76 -1.67 -9.16 -2.76
CA THR A 76 -1.21 -8.78 -1.43
C THR A 76 -1.68 -7.36 -1.16
N THR A 77 -2.45 -7.14 -0.10
CA THR A 77 -2.64 -5.80 0.46
C THR A 77 -1.56 -5.53 1.50
N VAL A 78 -0.78 -4.48 1.29
CA VAL A 78 0.36 -4.10 2.14
C VAL A 78 0.02 -2.80 2.87
N PHE A 79 0.12 -2.79 4.18
CA PHE A 79 -0.11 -1.61 5.00
C PHE A 79 1.22 -0.95 5.39
N LEU A 80 1.31 0.36 5.17
CA LEU A 80 2.54 1.14 5.15
C LEU A 80 2.41 2.40 6.01
N HIS A 81 3.47 2.73 6.74
CA HIS A 81 3.64 4.06 7.31
C HIS A 81 4.73 4.83 6.57
N LEU A 82 4.60 6.14 6.55
CA LEU A 82 5.64 7.04 6.08
C LEU A 82 6.66 7.29 7.19
N GLU A 83 7.93 6.97 6.94
CA GLU A 83 9.02 7.19 7.89
C GLU A 83 10.30 7.54 7.13
N GLY A 84 10.88 8.71 7.42
CA GLY A 84 12.17 9.13 6.86
C GLY A 84 12.19 9.25 5.32
N GLY A 85 11.09 9.68 4.70
CA GLY A 85 10.96 9.78 3.25
C GLY A 85 10.83 8.42 2.54
N MET A 86 10.40 7.39 3.26
CA MET A 86 10.20 6.04 2.74
C MET A 86 8.90 5.44 3.29
N LEU A 87 8.34 4.49 2.55
CA LEU A 87 7.24 3.64 3.01
C LEU A 87 7.81 2.43 3.77
N LYS A 88 7.29 2.20 4.98
CA LYS A 88 7.65 1.08 5.85
C LYS A 88 6.45 0.18 6.08
N LYS A 89 6.60 -1.08 5.69
CA LYS A 89 5.58 -2.12 5.91
C LYS A 89 5.42 -2.40 7.40
N PHE A 90 4.18 -2.44 7.88
CA PHE A 90 3.87 -2.91 9.23
C PHE A 90 2.89 -4.09 9.25
N ALA A 91 2.11 -4.28 8.18
CA ALA A 91 1.26 -5.46 8.02
C ALA A 91 1.03 -5.83 6.55
N THR A 92 0.63 -7.08 6.31
CA THR A 92 0.22 -7.59 4.99
C THR A 92 -0.94 -8.56 5.11
N VAL A 93 -1.85 -8.53 4.15
CA VAL A 93 -2.84 -9.59 3.90
C VAL A 93 -2.58 -10.14 2.49
N ASP A 94 -2.13 -11.39 2.42
CA ASP A 94 -1.85 -12.11 1.18
C ASP A 94 -2.96 -13.12 0.89
N THR A 95 -3.35 -13.29 -0.37
CA THR A 95 -4.48 -14.12 -0.81
C THR A 95 -4.09 -15.23 -1.79
N GLY A 96 -2.84 -15.71 -1.75
CA GLY A 96 -2.35 -16.76 -2.64
C GLY A 96 -3.09 -18.10 -2.51
N GLU A 97 -2.47 -19.09 -1.89
CA GLU A 97 -3.12 -20.41 -1.65
C GLU A 97 -4.10 -20.38 -0.48
N GLU A 98 -3.78 -19.55 0.51
CA GLU A 98 -4.57 -19.30 1.70
C GLU A 98 -4.48 -17.81 2.02
N LEU A 99 -5.46 -17.29 2.78
CA LEU A 99 -5.32 -15.95 3.30
C LEU A 99 -4.28 -15.98 4.43
N ILE A 100 -3.19 -15.23 4.26
CA ILE A 100 -2.12 -15.06 5.25
C ILE A 100 -2.08 -13.62 5.73
N VAL A 101 -2.37 -13.42 7.02
CA VAL A 101 -2.15 -12.12 7.68
C VAL A 101 -0.82 -12.15 8.40
N SER A 102 0.01 -11.13 8.17
CA SER A 102 1.28 -10.95 8.86
C SER A 102 1.46 -9.53 9.36
N VAL A 103 2.17 -9.40 10.48
CA VAL A 103 2.67 -8.13 11.01
C VAL A 103 4.19 -8.10 10.93
N ILE A 104 4.75 -6.91 10.78
CA ILE A 104 6.21 -6.67 10.74
C ILE A 104 6.59 -5.89 11.99
N GLY A 105 7.48 -6.48 12.80
CA GLY A 105 8.03 -5.84 13.99
C GLY A 105 8.99 -4.70 13.66
N LYS A 106 9.32 -3.87 14.65
CA LYS A 106 10.30 -2.78 14.50
C LYS A 106 11.70 -3.28 14.11
N ASP A 107 12.02 -4.53 14.41
CA ASP A 107 13.25 -5.22 14.00
C ASP A 107 13.21 -5.73 12.55
N GLY A 108 12.12 -5.46 11.83
CA GLY A 108 11.87 -5.95 10.47
C GLY A 108 11.42 -7.40 10.40
N ARG A 109 11.28 -8.11 11.53
CA ARG A 109 10.88 -9.52 11.52
C ARG A 109 9.38 -9.66 11.27
N ARG A 110 9.04 -10.52 10.32
CA ARG A 110 7.66 -10.88 9.99
C ARG A 110 7.13 -11.94 10.96
N LYS A 111 5.93 -11.73 11.48
CA LYS A 111 5.16 -12.72 12.25
C LYS A 111 3.82 -12.96 11.57
N ILE A 112 3.51 -14.21 11.25
CA ILE A 112 2.18 -14.60 10.78
C ILE A 112 1.24 -14.62 12.00
N ILE A 113 0.11 -13.93 11.89
CA ILE A 113 -0.90 -13.87 12.96
C ILE A 113 -2.19 -14.60 12.60
N ARG A 114 -2.40 -14.90 11.31
CA ARG A 114 -3.54 -15.68 10.85
C ARG A 114 -3.25 -16.38 9.54
N ARG A 115 -3.81 -17.59 9.41
CA ARG A 115 -3.92 -18.37 8.18
C ARG A 115 -5.36 -18.89 8.10
N GLN A 116 -5.98 -18.79 6.93
CA GLN A 116 -7.32 -19.35 6.71
C GLN A 116 -7.49 -19.75 5.24
N LYS A 117 -8.26 -20.81 5.00
CA LYS A 117 -8.70 -21.15 3.64
C LYS A 117 -9.52 -20.00 3.07
N MET A 118 -9.46 -19.85 1.76
CA MET A 118 -10.23 -18.85 1.04
C MET A 118 -10.86 -19.43 -0.22
N SER A 119 -11.94 -18.78 -0.68
CA SER A 119 -12.52 -19.08 -1.98
C SER A 119 -11.65 -18.53 -3.10
N LEU A 120 -11.67 -19.18 -4.27
CA LEU A 120 -11.08 -18.62 -5.49
C LEU A 120 -11.73 -17.29 -5.88
N ASP A 121 -12.99 -17.08 -5.52
CA ASP A 121 -13.71 -15.83 -5.79
C ASP A 121 -13.13 -14.64 -5.00
N ASP A 122 -12.40 -14.91 -3.91
CA ASP A 122 -11.90 -13.88 -2.99
C ASP A 122 -10.43 -13.50 -3.24
N ILE A 123 -9.72 -14.17 -4.15
CA ILE A 123 -8.25 -14.01 -4.33
C ILE A 123 -7.84 -12.62 -4.80
N TYR A 124 -8.77 -11.85 -5.36
CA TYR A 124 -8.55 -10.47 -5.80
C TYR A 124 -9.11 -9.41 -4.84
N THR A 125 -9.35 -9.75 -3.58
CA THR A 125 -9.81 -8.77 -2.58
C THR A 125 -8.69 -7.79 -2.21
N ARG A 126 -9.01 -6.49 -2.16
CA ARG A 126 -8.19 -5.46 -1.49
C ARG A 126 -8.72 -5.25 -0.07
N TYR A 127 -7.87 -5.40 0.93
CA TYR A 127 -8.28 -5.32 2.32
C TYR A 127 -8.04 -3.93 2.92
N THR A 128 -9.04 -3.35 3.58
CA THR A 128 -8.88 -2.08 4.29
C THR A 128 -8.34 -2.24 5.71
N THR A 129 -8.22 -3.49 6.20
CA THR A 129 -7.68 -3.82 7.51
C THR A 129 -6.86 -5.12 7.45
N PHE A 130 -5.87 -5.26 8.34
CA PHE A 130 -5.15 -6.52 8.55
C PHE A 130 -5.81 -7.41 9.62
N ASP A 131 -6.97 -7.03 10.15
CA ASP A 131 -7.83 -7.92 10.95
C ASP A 131 -9.24 -8.00 10.36
N PRO A 132 -9.40 -8.50 9.11
CA PRO A 132 -10.73 -8.55 8.51
C PRO A 132 -11.56 -9.66 9.16
N PRO A 133 -12.89 -9.53 9.19
CA PRO A 133 -13.79 -10.47 9.86
C PRO A 133 -13.61 -11.89 9.32
N ARG A 134 -13.92 -12.87 10.17
CA ARG A 134 -13.99 -14.27 9.74
C ARG A 134 -15.25 -14.44 8.89
N PRO A 135 -15.19 -15.23 7.81
CA PRO A 135 -16.38 -15.61 7.06
C PRO A 135 -17.40 -16.35 7.93
#